data_AF-A0A2S0REB6-F1
#
_entry.id   AF-A0A2S0REB6-F1
#
_cell.length_a   1.000
_cell.length_b   1.000
_cell.length_c   1.000
_cell.angle_alpha   90.00
_cell.angle_beta   90.00
_cell.angle_gamma   90.00
#
_symmetry.space_group_name_H-M   'P 1'
#
loop_
_entity.id
_entity.type
_entity.pdbx_description
1 polymer ?
#
loop_
_entity_poly.entity_id
_entity_poly.type
_entity_poly.pdbx_seq_one_letter_code
_entity_poly.pdbx_strand_id
1 'polypeptide(L)'
;MRTAVLSAQFTLITYSACFRIAGLQNINGFRKKKYFMENEYIWVQHFNHIPMKKLLSSLPINLDLGLLLIRLMIGILMACYGYQKLTHFDQTAEFFNEVNFLGMTGKVPLALTIFAEFFCSLLLLIGLLSRLSLIPLLICMGYIVVVMDKMEIYKAGDNGVEFGHAFVYFVIYLALFFTGPGKYSLDAAMLKK
;
A
#
# COMPACT_ATOMS: atom_id res chain seq x y z
N MET A 1 10.44 32.89 -0.09
CA MET A 1 11.38 32.79 -1.24
C MET A 1 12.27 31.55 -1.23
N ARG A 2 12.67 30.97 -0.08
CA ARG A 2 13.50 29.74 -0.05
C ARG A 2 12.81 28.45 -0.50
N THR A 3 11.49 28.33 -0.36
CA THR A 3 10.72 27.11 -0.74
C THR A 3 10.52 26.95 -2.25
N ALA A 4 10.46 28.06 -3.01
CA ALA A 4 10.32 28.02 -4.47
C ALA A 4 11.61 27.55 -5.18
N VAL A 5 12.77 27.79 -4.56
CA VAL A 5 14.07 27.35 -5.10
C VAL A 5 14.23 25.83 -4.94
N LEU A 6 13.69 25.25 -3.86
CA LEU A 6 13.76 23.81 -3.60
C LEU A 6 12.87 23.00 -4.56
N SER A 7 11.67 23.49 -4.86
CA SER A 7 10.77 22.85 -5.84
C SER A 7 11.34 22.89 -7.25
N ALA A 8 12.02 23.97 -7.64
CA ALA A 8 12.67 24.08 -8.95
C ALA A 8 13.86 23.11 -9.09
N GLN A 9 14.64 22.91 -8.02
CA GLN A 9 15.74 21.93 -8.02
C GLN A 9 15.22 20.48 -8.11
N PHE A 10 14.13 20.15 -7.42
CA PHE A 10 13.55 18.80 -7.50
C PHE A 10 13.04 18.46 -8.90
N THR A 11 12.36 19.40 -9.55
CA THR A 11 11.89 19.23 -10.93
C THR A 11 13.07 19.03 -11.90
N LEU A 12 14.13 19.84 -11.78
CA LEU A 12 15.34 19.70 -12.61
C LEU A 12 16.05 18.34 -12.42
N ILE A 13 16.05 17.78 -11.21
CA ILE A 13 16.65 16.46 -10.94
C ILE A 13 15.84 15.34 -11.61
N THR A 14 14.51 15.40 -11.57
CA THR A 14 13.66 14.43 -12.26
C THR A 14 13.77 14.51 -13.79
N TYR A 15 13.89 15.72 -14.36
CA TYR A 15 14.11 15.89 -15.80
C TYR A 15 15.50 15.39 -16.23
N SER A 16 16.53 15.66 -15.44
CA SER A 16 17.90 15.20 -15.73
C SER A 16 18.02 13.67 -15.66
N ALA A 17 17.25 13.01 -14.78
CA ALA A 17 17.17 11.55 -14.70
C ALA A 17 16.43 10.95 -15.91
N CYS A 18 15.32 11.55 -16.33
CA CYS A 18 14.56 11.10 -17.50
C CYS A 18 15.38 11.21 -18.81
N PHE A 19 16.24 12.23 -18.92
CA PHE A 19 17.07 12.42 -20.11
C PHE A 19 18.22 11.42 -20.22
N ARG A 20 18.68 10.86 -19.09
CA ARG A 20 19.76 9.87 -19.06
C ARG A 20 19.32 8.48 -19.52
N ILE A 21 18.02 8.18 -19.43
CA ILE A 21 17.43 6.89 -19.83
C ILE A 21 17.11 6.88 -21.34
N ALA A 22 16.95 8.04 -21.98
CA ALA A 22 16.53 8.16 -23.39
C ALA A 22 17.67 8.08 -24.45
N GLY A 23 18.89 7.64 -24.09
CA GLY A 23 19.89 7.16 -25.08
C GLY A 23 20.41 8.14 -26.17
N LEU A 24 20.19 9.45 -26.07
CA LEU A 24 20.60 10.43 -27.11
C LEU A 24 22.01 11.00 -26.88
N GLN A 25 23.05 10.19 -27.11
CA GLN A 25 24.46 10.58 -26.95
C GLN A 25 25.13 11.25 -28.16
N ASN A 26 24.48 11.36 -29.33
CA ASN A 26 25.22 11.74 -30.54
C ASN A 26 24.51 12.75 -31.45
N ILE A 27 24.43 14.02 -31.00
CA ILE A 27 24.10 15.16 -31.87
C ILE A 27 24.71 16.45 -31.33
N ASN A 28 25.43 17.16 -32.21
CA ASN A 28 26.23 18.36 -31.97
C ASN A 28 25.56 19.41 -31.07
N GLY A 29 26.31 19.84 -30.04
CA GLY A 29 25.84 20.55 -28.84
C GLY A 29 25.16 21.91 -29.04
N PHE A 30 25.28 22.55 -30.20
CA PHE A 30 24.62 23.84 -30.45
C PHE A 30 23.17 23.72 -30.93
N ARG A 31 22.84 22.67 -31.69
CA ARG A 31 21.48 22.49 -32.21
C ARG A 31 20.51 21.98 -31.14
N LYS A 32 21.02 21.17 -30.19
CA LYS A 32 20.24 20.60 -29.07
C LYS A 32 19.59 21.70 -28.20
N LYS A 33 20.30 22.81 -27.96
CA LYS A 33 19.85 23.85 -27.02
C LYS A 33 18.59 24.58 -27.48
N LYS A 34 18.44 24.84 -28.79
CA LYS A 34 17.30 25.60 -29.31
C LYS A 34 16.01 24.76 -29.36
N TYR A 35 16.11 23.53 -29.86
CA TYR A 35 14.98 22.59 -29.90
C TYR A 35 14.58 22.09 -28.50
N PHE A 36 15.53 21.96 -27.57
CA PHE A 36 15.22 21.59 -26.18
C PHE A 36 14.46 22.71 -25.47
N MET A 37 14.93 23.96 -25.58
CA MET A 37 14.27 25.11 -24.93
C MET A 37 12.84 25.31 -25.45
N GLU A 38 12.62 25.26 -26.77
CA GLU A 38 11.30 25.51 -27.36
C GLU A 38 10.26 24.43 -27.03
N ASN A 39 10.70 23.18 -26.87
CA ASN A 39 9.81 22.08 -26.46
C ASN A 39 9.58 22.09 -24.94
N GLU A 40 10.56 22.48 -24.12
CA GLU A 40 10.41 22.60 -22.66
C GLU A 40 9.34 23.65 -22.29
N TYR A 41 9.24 24.76 -23.03
CA TYR A 41 8.17 25.75 -22.82
C TYR A 41 6.77 25.19 -23.12
N ILE A 42 6.62 24.28 -24.09
CA ILE A 42 5.32 23.68 -24.45
C ILE A 42 4.87 22.70 -23.36
N TRP A 43 5.78 21.91 -22.79
CA TRP A 43 5.45 20.98 -21.70
C TRP A 43 5.17 21.69 -20.37
N VAL A 44 5.82 22.82 -20.09
CA VAL A 44 5.58 23.62 -18.88
C VAL A 44 4.21 24.31 -18.88
N GLN A 45 3.70 24.71 -20.05
CA GLN A 45 2.38 25.35 -20.15
C GLN A 45 1.23 24.35 -19.95
N HIS A 46 1.39 23.08 -20.36
CA HIS A 46 0.34 22.06 -20.23
C HIS A 46 0.21 21.49 -18.80
N PHE A 47 1.29 21.53 -18.00
CA PHE A 47 1.27 21.11 -16.59
C PHE A 47 0.67 22.15 -15.63
N ASN A 48 0.49 23.40 -16.06
CA ASN A 48 -0.04 24.49 -15.23
C ASN A 48 -1.56 24.42 -14.98
N HIS A 49 -2.27 23.44 -15.55
CA HIS A 49 -3.69 23.24 -15.28
C HIS A 49 -3.98 22.33 -14.09
N ILE A 50 -2.95 21.71 -13.49
CA ILE A 50 -3.07 21.07 -12.18
C ILE A 50 -2.98 22.21 -11.15
N PRO A 51 -4.02 22.52 -10.37
CA PRO A 51 -3.97 23.61 -9.41
C PRO A 51 -2.95 23.26 -8.32
N MET A 52 -1.69 23.68 -8.50
CA MET A 52 -0.58 23.44 -7.56
C MET A 52 -0.90 23.88 -6.13
N LYS A 53 -1.84 24.81 -5.96
CA LYS A 53 -2.33 25.27 -4.65
C LYS A 53 -3.04 24.15 -3.87
N LYS A 54 -3.65 23.18 -4.56
CA LYS A 54 -4.37 22.06 -3.95
C LYS A 54 -3.42 20.89 -3.58
N LEU A 55 -2.26 20.79 -4.23
CA LEU A 55 -1.21 19.82 -3.89
C LEU A 55 -0.39 20.25 -2.66
N LEU A 56 -0.32 21.56 -2.42
CA LEU A 56 0.40 22.15 -1.28
C LEU A 56 -0.52 22.48 -0.09
N SER A 57 -1.83 22.25 -0.21
CA SER A 57 -2.79 22.48 0.88
C SER A 57 -2.91 21.24 1.77
N SER A 58 -3.01 21.43 3.09
CA SER A 58 -3.25 20.36 4.09
C SER A 58 -4.65 19.72 4.01
N LEU A 59 -5.49 20.16 3.08
CA LEU A 59 -6.85 19.68 2.88
C LEU A 59 -6.84 18.41 2.02
N PRO A 60 -7.60 17.36 2.40
CA PRO A 60 -7.67 16.14 1.62
C PRO A 60 -8.31 16.43 0.25
N ILE A 61 -7.64 15.99 -0.83
CA ILE A 61 -8.17 16.14 -2.19
C ILE A 61 -9.52 15.43 -2.32
N ASN A 62 -9.60 14.18 -1.83
CA ASN A 62 -10.82 13.39 -1.64
C ASN A 62 -10.52 12.24 -0.65
N LEU A 63 -10.91 12.41 0.62
CA LEU A 63 -10.62 11.43 1.69
C LEU A 63 -11.29 10.08 1.43
N ASP A 64 -12.54 10.11 0.98
CA ASP A 64 -13.33 8.91 0.71
C ASP A 64 -12.73 8.04 -0.42
N LEU A 65 -12.18 8.67 -1.48
CA LEU A 65 -11.50 7.95 -2.57
C LEU A 65 -10.16 7.37 -2.12
N GLY A 66 -9.41 8.10 -1.28
CA GLY A 66 -8.17 7.60 -0.70
C GLY A 66 -8.39 6.34 0.15
N LEU A 67 -9.43 6.35 1.00
CA LEU A 67 -9.80 5.18 1.80
C LEU A 67 -10.22 3.99 0.94
N LEU A 68 -10.97 4.22 -0.14
CA LEU A 68 -11.33 3.15 -1.08
C LEU A 68 -10.10 2.54 -1.75
N LEU A 69 -9.15 3.37 -2.19
CA LEU A 69 -7.93 2.89 -2.82
C LEU A 69 -7.09 2.04 -1.86
N ILE A 70 -6.89 2.50 -0.62
CA ILE A 70 -6.15 1.75 0.40
C ILE A 70 -6.81 0.40 0.65
N ARG A 71 -8.15 0.36 0.72
CA ARG A 71 -8.93 -0.86 0.94
C ARG A 71 -8.76 -1.87 -0.19
N LEU A 72 -8.83 -1.40 -1.44
CA LEU A 72 -8.64 -2.24 -2.62
C LEU A 72 -7.22 -2.81 -2.66
N MET A 73 -6.21 -1.95 -2.53
CA MET A 73 -4.82 -2.38 -2.63
C MET A 73 -4.47 -3.40 -1.55
N ILE A 74 -4.79 -3.10 -0.28
CA ILE A 74 -4.46 -3.99 0.83
C ILE A 74 -5.31 -5.25 0.82
N GLY A 75 -6.60 -5.14 0.49
CA GLY A 75 -7.48 -6.30 0.34
C GLY A 75 -6.99 -7.27 -0.74
N ILE A 76 -6.56 -6.77 -1.90
CA ILE A 76 -6.00 -7.60 -2.98
C ILE A 76 -4.70 -8.27 -2.53
N LEU A 77 -3.76 -7.49 -1.97
CA LEU A 77 -2.48 -8.02 -1.51
C LEU A 77 -2.69 -9.13 -0.47
N MET A 78 -3.54 -8.90 0.53
CA MET A 78 -3.82 -9.89 1.57
C MET A 78 -4.57 -11.12 1.04
N ALA A 79 -5.50 -10.93 0.10
CA ALA A 79 -6.16 -12.05 -0.57
C ALA A 79 -5.15 -12.92 -1.34
N CYS A 80 -4.11 -12.34 -1.95
CA CYS A 80 -3.04 -13.11 -2.57
C CYS A 80 -2.26 -13.97 -1.55
N TYR A 81 -1.95 -13.44 -0.37
CA TYR A 81 -1.32 -14.21 0.70
C TYR A 81 -2.22 -15.36 1.17
N GLY A 82 -3.50 -15.09 1.41
CA GLY A 82 -4.48 -16.12 1.79
C GLY A 82 -4.64 -17.20 0.71
N TYR A 83 -4.62 -16.82 -0.57
CA TYR A 83 -4.68 -17.76 -1.69
C TYR A 83 -3.43 -18.65 -1.79
N GLN A 84 -2.24 -18.11 -1.54
CA GLN A 84 -1.01 -18.92 -1.51
C GLN A 84 -1.04 -19.96 -0.38
N LYS A 85 -1.56 -19.60 0.79
CA LYS A 85 -1.74 -20.54 1.91
C LYS A 85 -2.79 -21.61 1.61
N LEU A 86 -3.82 -21.27 0.84
CA LEU A 86 -4.83 -22.24 0.36
C LEU A 86 -4.23 -23.26 -0.60
N THR A 87 -3.41 -22.83 -1.55
CA THR A 87 -2.81 -23.73 -2.54
C THR A 87 -1.69 -24.59 -1.96
N HIS A 88 -1.00 -24.12 -0.93
CA HIS A 88 0.07 -24.85 -0.23
C HIS A 88 -0.36 -25.32 1.16
N PHE A 89 -1.61 -25.78 1.28
CA PHE A 89 -2.20 -26.12 2.57
C PHE A 89 -1.41 -27.17 3.35
N ASP A 90 -1.02 -28.27 2.71
CA ASP A 90 -0.34 -29.37 3.39
C ASP A 90 1.07 -28.98 3.88
N GLN A 91 1.84 -28.26 3.06
CA GLN A 91 3.16 -27.76 3.47
C GLN A 91 3.06 -26.74 4.60
N THR A 92 2.09 -25.83 4.52
CA THR A 92 1.88 -24.82 5.55
C THR A 92 1.35 -25.44 6.84
N ALA A 93 0.58 -26.54 6.76
CA ALA A 93 0.05 -27.24 7.93
C ALA A 93 1.16 -27.84 8.79
N GLU A 94 2.26 -28.29 8.18
CA GLU A 94 3.43 -28.76 8.91
C GLU A 94 4.09 -27.63 9.73
N PHE A 95 4.26 -26.44 9.14
CA PHE A 95 4.74 -25.27 9.89
C PHE A 95 3.80 -24.90 11.05
N PHE A 96 2.48 -24.99 10.85
CA PHE A 96 1.49 -24.73 11.90
C PHE A 96 1.42 -25.82 12.97
N ASN A 97 2.11 -26.96 12.82
CA ASN A 97 2.26 -27.92 13.91
C ASN A 97 3.24 -27.44 14.99
N GLU A 98 4.16 -26.54 14.65
CA GLU A 98 5.11 -25.97 15.61
C GLU A 98 4.54 -24.71 16.30
N VAL A 99 3.47 -24.15 15.74
CA VAL A 99 2.87 -22.89 16.17
C VAL A 99 1.58 -23.15 16.94
N ASN A 100 1.63 -22.92 18.26
CA ASN A 100 0.45 -23.07 19.12
C ASN A 100 -0.47 -21.85 19.03
N PHE A 101 -1.46 -21.89 18.14
CA PHE A 101 -2.50 -20.87 18.08
C PHE A 101 -3.63 -21.20 19.06
N LEU A 102 -3.75 -20.44 20.15
CA LEU A 102 -4.79 -20.63 21.19
C LEU A 102 -4.85 -22.06 21.77
N GLY A 103 -3.70 -22.73 21.88
CA GLY A 103 -3.62 -24.12 22.37
C GLY A 103 -4.08 -25.17 21.36
N MET A 104 -4.30 -24.78 20.10
CA MET A 104 -4.60 -25.66 18.98
C MET A 104 -3.41 -25.70 18.02
N THR A 105 -3.19 -26.86 17.42
CA THR A 105 -2.00 -27.16 16.61
C THR A 105 -2.43 -27.82 15.29
N GLY A 106 -1.71 -27.54 14.21
CA GLY A 106 -1.88 -28.19 12.91
C GLY A 106 -2.94 -27.57 12.00
N LYS A 107 -3.83 -28.40 11.43
CA LYS A 107 -4.71 -28.01 10.31
C LYS A 107 -5.81 -27.01 10.68
N VAL A 108 -6.28 -27.04 11.92
CA VAL A 108 -7.39 -26.18 12.39
C VAL A 108 -7.01 -24.69 12.42
N PRO A 109 -5.90 -24.28 13.08
CA PRO A 109 -5.50 -22.87 13.08
C PRO A 109 -5.08 -22.35 11.71
N LEU A 110 -4.56 -23.22 10.83
CA LEU A 110 -4.29 -22.87 9.44
C LEU A 110 -5.60 -22.54 8.69
N ALA A 111 -6.62 -23.38 8.81
CA ALA A 111 -7.92 -23.13 8.19
C ALA A 111 -8.57 -21.82 8.70
N LEU A 112 -8.43 -21.54 9.99
CA LEU A 112 -8.93 -20.30 10.60
C LEU A 112 -8.18 -19.06 10.08
N THR A 113 -6.86 -19.17 9.94
CA THR A 113 -6.01 -18.11 9.40
C THR A 113 -6.33 -17.85 7.94
N ILE A 114 -6.51 -18.89 7.14
CA ILE A 114 -6.94 -18.78 5.74
C ILE A 114 -8.31 -18.13 5.64
N PHE A 115 -9.25 -18.50 6.52
CA PHE A 115 -10.57 -17.89 6.56
C PHE A 115 -10.47 -16.38 6.81
N ALA A 116 -9.67 -15.98 7.79
CA ALA A 116 -9.42 -14.58 8.10
C ALA A 116 -8.67 -13.84 6.98
N GLU A 117 -7.61 -14.41 6.41
CA GLU A 117 -6.77 -13.72 5.42
C GLU A 117 -7.42 -13.68 4.03
N PHE A 118 -8.12 -14.72 3.60
CA PHE A 118 -8.69 -14.78 2.26
C PHE A 118 -10.12 -14.23 2.22
N PHE A 119 -11.04 -14.84 2.98
CA PHE A 119 -12.46 -14.47 2.93
C PHE A 119 -12.68 -13.08 3.52
N CYS A 120 -12.06 -12.79 4.66
CA CYS A 120 -12.19 -11.47 5.27
C CYS A 120 -11.55 -10.36 4.42
N SER A 121 -10.44 -10.62 3.73
CA SER A 121 -9.89 -9.63 2.79
C SER A 121 -10.83 -9.39 1.60
N LEU A 122 -11.57 -10.41 1.14
CA LEU A 122 -12.56 -10.25 0.09
C LEU A 122 -13.77 -9.43 0.56
N LEU A 123 -14.27 -9.67 1.78
CA LEU A 123 -15.31 -8.84 2.39
C LEU A 123 -14.86 -7.38 2.56
N LEU A 124 -13.61 -7.19 3.00
CA LEU A 124 -12.98 -5.88 3.10
C LEU A 124 -12.91 -5.20 1.73
N LEU A 125 -12.51 -5.90 0.68
CA LEU A 125 -12.40 -5.37 -0.68
C LEU A 125 -13.76 -4.87 -1.21
N ILE A 126 -14.80 -5.66 -1.01
CA ILE A 126 -16.19 -5.30 -1.35
C ILE A 126 -16.69 -4.15 -0.46
N GLY A 127 -16.12 -4.00 0.74
CA GLY A 127 -16.53 -2.99 1.71
C GLY A 127 -17.87 -3.33 2.35
N LEU A 128 -18.16 -4.61 2.55
CA LEU A 128 -19.31 -5.10 3.29
C LEU A 128 -18.85 -5.59 4.67
N LEU A 129 -19.56 -5.21 5.72
CA LEU A 129 -19.22 -5.47 7.13
C LEU A 129 -17.75 -5.15 7.45
N SER A 130 -17.24 -4.06 6.89
CA SER A 130 -15.83 -3.63 6.94
C SER A 130 -15.22 -3.66 8.35
N ARG A 131 -15.97 -3.19 9.37
CA ARG A 131 -15.51 -3.22 10.77
C ARG A 131 -15.43 -4.63 11.33
N LEU A 132 -16.42 -5.48 11.06
CA LEU A 132 -16.40 -6.88 11.48
C LEU A 132 -15.31 -7.66 10.77
N SER A 133 -15.03 -7.30 9.51
CA SER A 133 -14.01 -7.92 8.69
C SER A 133 -12.58 -7.57 9.14
N LEU A 134 -12.40 -6.36 9.68
CA LEU A 134 -11.10 -5.91 10.21
C LEU A 134 -10.72 -6.60 11.53
N ILE A 135 -11.70 -7.02 12.35
CA ILE A 135 -11.43 -7.67 13.65
C ILE A 135 -10.60 -8.95 13.49
N PRO A 136 -11.01 -9.96 12.71
CA PRO A 136 -10.22 -11.18 12.55
C PRO A 136 -8.90 -10.92 11.84
N LEU A 137 -8.84 -9.97 10.89
CA LEU A 137 -7.57 -9.56 10.26
C LEU A 137 -6.59 -8.95 11.26
N LEU A 138 -7.06 -8.09 12.16
CA LEU A 138 -6.24 -7.52 13.23
C LEU A 138 -5.75 -8.59 14.22
N ILE A 139 -6.61 -9.54 14.60
CA ILE A 139 -6.24 -10.63 15.49
C ILE A 139 -5.17 -11.52 14.84
N CYS A 140 -5.34 -11.91 13.58
CA CYS A 140 -4.36 -12.73 12.85
C CYS A 140 -3.00 -12.02 12.72
N MET A 141 -2.98 -10.76 12.28
CA MET A 141 -1.72 -10.03 12.13
C MET A 141 -1.08 -9.74 13.48
N GLY A 142 -1.87 -9.38 14.50
CA GLY A 142 -1.36 -9.17 15.87
C GLY A 142 -0.76 -10.44 16.46
N TYR A 143 -1.41 -11.59 16.25
CA TYR A 143 -0.87 -12.88 16.66
C TYR A 143 0.46 -13.19 15.96
N ILE A 144 0.55 -12.99 14.65
CA ILE A 144 1.80 -13.22 13.90
C ILE A 144 2.92 -12.33 14.44
N VAL A 145 2.66 -11.04 14.67
CA VAL A 145 3.66 -10.11 15.22
C VAL A 145 4.14 -10.53 16.61
N VAL A 146 3.23 -10.95 17.49
CA VAL A 146 3.57 -11.30 18.88
C VAL A 146 4.23 -12.68 18.97
N VAL A 147 3.71 -13.67 18.26
CA VAL A 147 4.10 -15.08 18.46
C VAL A 147 5.12 -15.55 17.43
N MET A 148 4.98 -15.16 16.16
CA MET A 148 5.90 -15.57 15.09
C MET A 148 7.11 -14.66 15.02
N ASP A 149 6.89 -13.36 14.96
CA ASP A 149 7.98 -12.37 14.90
C ASP A 149 8.54 -12.03 16.28
N LYS A 150 7.95 -12.52 17.38
CA LYS A 150 8.42 -12.27 18.75
C LYS A 150 8.63 -10.78 19.06
N MET A 151 7.77 -9.92 18.50
CA MET A 151 7.86 -8.45 18.60
C MET A 151 9.08 -7.82 17.92
N GLU A 152 9.80 -8.56 17.08
CA GLU A 152 10.84 -8.00 16.21
C GLU A 152 10.21 -7.23 15.04
N ILE A 153 10.06 -5.92 15.21
CA ILE A 153 9.44 -5.03 14.21
C ILE A 153 10.31 -4.92 12.94
N TYR A 154 11.62 -5.04 13.12
CA TYR A 154 12.60 -4.97 12.06
C TYR A 154 13.62 -6.09 12.20
N LYS A 155 13.98 -6.71 11.08
CA LYS A 155 15.04 -7.71 11.01
C LYS A 155 16.19 -7.13 10.20
N ALA A 156 17.42 -7.37 10.65
CA ALA A 156 18.60 -7.06 9.85
C ALA A 156 18.75 -8.16 8.79
N GLY A 157 18.39 -7.85 7.56
CA GLY A 157 18.59 -8.70 6.40
C GLY A 157 19.93 -8.42 5.71
N ASP A 158 20.28 -9.26 4.75
CA ASP A 158 21.55 -9.17 4.01
C ASP A 158 21.75 -7.83 3.26
N ASN A 159 20.66 -7.11 2.96
CA ASN A 159 20.67 -5.83 2.25
C ASN A 159 20.18 -4.63 3.09
N GLY A 160 20.02 -4.77 4.42
CA GLY A 160 19.61 -3.69 5.30
C GLY A 160 18.47 -4.05 6.26
N VAL A 161 17.64 -3.07 6.60
CA VAL A 161 16.55 -3.22 7.57
C VAL A 161 15.26 -3.62 6.85
N GLU A 162 14.75 -4.81 7.13
CA GLU A 162 13.49 -5.32 6.59
C GLU A 162 12.40 -5.22 7.66
N PHE A 163 11.27 -4.59 7.32
CA PHE A 163 10.12 -4.52 8.21
C PHE A 163 9.29 -5.79 8.09
N GLY A 164 8.85 -6.33 9.23
CA GLY A 164 7.92 -7.46 9.24
C GLY A 164 6.65 -7.11 8.49
N HIS A 165 6.33 -7.84 7.42
CA HIS A 165 5.14 -7.60 6.61
C HIS A 165 3.86 -7.59 7.46
N ALA A 166 3.76 -8.51 8.44
CA ALA A 166 2.62 -8.60 9.36
C ALA A 166 2.43 -7.31 10.19
N PHE A 167 3.52 -6.69 10.65
CA PHE A 167 3.46 -5.43 11.39
C PHE A 167 2.93 -4.28 10.53
N VAL A 168 3.40 -4.19 9.28
CA VAL A 168 2.92 -3.16 8.33
C VAL A 168 1.42 -3.31 8.09
N TYR A 169 0.94 -4.53 7.81
CA TYR A 169 -0.49 -4.77 7.65
C TYR A 169 -1.29 -4.49 8.92
N PHE A 170 -0.78 -4.86 10.09
CA PHE A 170 -1.43 -4.59 11.37
C PHE A 170 -1.66 -3.09 11.58
N VAL A 171 -0.64 -2.25 11.37
CA VAL A 171 -0.75 -0.80 11.52
C VAL A 171 -1.76 -0.21 10.54
N ILE A 172 -1.79 -0.68 9.29
CA ILE A 172 -2.72 -0.15 8.31
C ILE A 172 -4.16 -0.59 8.60
N TYR A 173 -4.38 -1.84 9.04
CA TYR A 173 -5.70 -2.27 9.49
C TYR A 173 -6.17 -1.53 10.73
N LEU A 174 -5.26 -1.19 11.64
CA LEU A 174 -5.57 -0.38 12.80
C LEU A 174 -6.01 1.03 12.36
N ALA A 175 -5.28 1.64 11.42
CA ALA A 175 -5.65 2.92 10.83
C ALA A 175 -7.02 2.85 10.13
N LEU A 176 -7.28 1.82 9.32
CA LEU A 176 -8.58 1.62 8.68
C LEU A 176 -9.71 1.40 9.69
N PHE A 177 -9.43 0.73 10.81
CA PHE A 177 -10.39 0.52 11.88
C PHE A 177 -10.84 1.84 12.51
N PHE A 178 -9.90 2.74 12.79
CA PHE A 178 -10.20 4.06 13.35
C PHE A 178 -10.78 5.04 12.33
N THR A 179 -10.29 5.02 11.09
CA THR A 179 -10.77 5.94 10.03
C THR A 179 -12.14 5.52 9.49
N GLY A 180 -12.47 4.22 9.61
CA GLY A 180 -13.71 3.63 9.15
C GLY A 180 -13.76 3.33 7.64
N PRO A 181 -14.86 2.72 7.17
CA PRO A 181 -15.00 2.26 5.78
C PRO A 181 -14.96 3.33 4.69
N GLY A 182 -15.23 4.59 5.02
CA GLY A 182 -15.46 5.67 4.05
C GLY A 182 -16.81 5.58 3.33
N LYS A 183 -17.21 6.64 2.60
CA LYS A 183 -18.54 6.71 1.94
C LYS A 183 -18.73 5.73 0.78
N TYR A 184 -17.66 5.24 0.16
CA TYR A 184 -17.72 4.28 -0.95
C TYR A 184 -17.67 2.81 -0.48
N SER A 185 -18.16 2.52 0.71
CA SER A 185 -18.34 1.16 1.21
C SER A 185 -19.80 0.75 1.01
N LEU A 186 -20.04 -0.52 0.68
CA LEU A 186 -21.41 -1.02 0.58
C LEU A 186 -22.16 -0.88 1.90
N ASP A 187 -21.48 -0.94 3.05
CA ASP A 187 -22.07 -0.63 4.36
C ASP A 187 -22.67 0.78 4.41
N ALA A 188 -21.95 1.77 3.85
CA ALA A 188 -22.41 3.15 3.80
C ALA A 188 -23.56 3.34 2.82
N ALA A 189 -23.60 2.56 1.73
CA ALA A 189 -24.72 2.55 0.79
C ALA A 189 -25.99 1.92 1.40
N MET A 190 -25.85 0.85 2.20
CA MET A 190 -26.96 0.17 2.87
C MET A 190 -27.57 1.00 4.00
N LEU A 191 -26.76 1.74 4.76
CA LEU A 191 -27.22 2.60 5.87
C LEU A 191 -27.87 3.91 5.41
N LYS A 192 -27.76 4.29 4.13
CA LYS A 192 -28.33 5.54 3.59
C LYS A 192 -29.77 5.38 3.08
N LYS A 193 -30.45 4.31 3.48
CA LYS A 193 -31.82 3.98 3.08
C LYS A 193 -32.76 4.09 4.27
#